data_AF-W9W712-F1
#
_entry.id   AF-W9W712-F1
#
_cell.length_a   1.000
_cell.length_b   1.000
_cell.length_c   1.000
_cell.angle_alpha   90.00
_cell.angle_beta   90.00
_cell.angle_gamma   90.00
#
_symmetry.space_group_name_H-M   'P 1'
#
loop_
_entity.id
_entity.type
_entity.pdbx_description
1 polymer ?
#
loop_
_entity_poly.entity_id
_entity_poly.type
_entity_poly.pdbx_seq_one_letter_code
_entity_poly.pdbx_strand_id
1 'polypeptide(L)'
;MGAPAITDGASYQSIPETTVELDWTDLVALDLSDFDRRGGKQRLAAQLHDAIQKIGFFYLVNFGLSQEEVNDQFSLAAQIFQLSEQEK
;
A
#
# COMPACT_ATOMS: atom_id res chain seq x y z
N MET A 1 -17.98 -28.19 -18.29
CA MET A 1 -17.63 -28.73 -16.97
C MET A 1 -18.40 -27.93 -15.93
N GLY A 2 -19.23 -28.58 -15.12
CA GLY A 2 -20.21 -27.94 -14.24
C GLY A 2 -19.55 -27.21 -13.08
N ALA A 3 -20.09 -26.04 -12.72
CA ALA A 3 -19.71 -25.35 -11.49
C ALA A 3 -20.18 -26.20 -10.29
N PRO A 4 -19.34 -26.40 -9.25
CA PRO A 4 -19.74 -27.14 -8.07
C PRO A 4 -20.75 -26.33 -7.26
N ALA A 5 -21.73 -27.03 -6.69
CA ALA A 5 -22.70 -26.48 -5.77
C ALA A 5 -22.01 -26.05 -4.46
N ILE A 6 -22.30 -24.84 -3.98
CA ILE A 6 -21.83 -24.34 -2.70
C ILE A 6 -22.63 -25.06 -1.61
N THR A 7 -22.00 -26.05 -0.96
CA THR A 7 -22.51 -26.63 0.28
C THR A 7 -22.04 -25.77 1.46
N ASP A 8 -22.94 -25.62 2.42
CA ASP A 8 -22.81 -24.89 3.69
C ASP A 8 -21.39 -24.98 4.30
N GLY A 9 -20.75 -23.83 4.58
CA GLY A 9 -19.40 -23.74 5.19
C GLY A 9 -18.20 -23.59 4.24
N ALA A 10 -18.26 -22.70 3.23
CA ALA A 10 -17.14 -22.47 2.32
C ALA A 10 -15.91 -21.88 3.03
N SER A 11 -14.89 -22.71 3.29
CA SER A 11 -13.55 -22.25 3.67
C SER A 11 -12.91 -21.49 2.50
N TYR A 12 -12.10 -20.47 2.82
CA TYR A 12 -11.37 -19.72 1.80
C TYR A 12 -10.53 -20.68 0.94
N GLN A 13 -10.75 -20.66 -0.37
CA GLN A 13 -9.93 -21.36 -1.35
C GLN A 13 -9.08 -20.34 -2.09
N SER A 14 -7.77 -20.40 -1.87
CA SER A 14 -6.83 -19.55 -2.61
C SER A 14 -6.88 -19.90 -4.09
N ILE A 15 -6.95 -18.87 -4.93
CA ILE A 15 -6.79 -19.02 -6.37
C ILE A 15 -5.29 -19.17 -6.66
N PRO A 16 -4.88 -20.08 -7.57
CA PRO A 16 -3.47 -20.19 -7.98
C PRO A 16 -2.97 -18.86 -8.57
N GLU A 17 -1.70 -18.56 -8.32
CA GLU A 17 -1.03 -17.37 -8.86
C GLU A 17 -0.95 -17.42 -10.40
N THR A 18 -0.82 -16.25 -11.02
CA THR A 18 -0.60 -16.16 -12.47
C THR A 18 0.75 -16.77 -12.84
N THR A 19 0.79 -17.55 -13.93
CA THR A 19 2.03 -18.08 -14.52
C THR A 19 2.55 -17.23 -15.68
N VAL A 20 1.82 -16.17 -16.03
CA VAL A 20 2.21 -15.22 -17.07
C VAL A 20 3.18 -14.21 -16.47
N GLU A 21 4.35 -14.07 -17.09
CA GLU A 21 5.29 -13.00 -16.78
C GLU A 21 4.75 -11.67 -17.31
N LEU A 22 4.56 -10.70 -16.42
CA LEU A 22 4.01 -9.39 -16.73
C LEU A 22 5.08 -8.33 -16.46
N ASP A 23 5.09 -7.28 -17.29
CA ASP A 23 5.96 -6.14 -17.08
C ASP A 23 5.59 -5.42 -15.78
N TRP A 24 6.59 -5.18 -14.94
CA TRP A 24 6.40 -4.42 -13.71
C TRP A 24 6.17 -2.95 -14.03
N THR A 25 5.30 -2.30 -13.25
CA THR A 25 5.08 -0.86 -13.38
C THR A 25 6.08 -0.09 -12.53
N ASP A 26 6.74 0.91 -13.12
CA ASP A 26 7.63 1.83 -12.40
C ASP A 26 6.81 2.77 -11.51
N LEU A 27 6.81 2.52 -10.20
CA LEU A 27 6.12 3.36 -9.23
C LEU A 27 6.93 4.61 -8.93
N VAL A 28 6.28 5.77 -9.01
CA VAL A 28 6.90 7.06 -8.69
C VAL A 28 7.02 7.21 -7.17
N ALA A 29 8.19 7.63 -6.68
CA ALA A 29 8.39 8.08 -5.31
C ALA A 29 8.52 9.61 -5.27
N LEU A 30 7.60 10.28 -4.56
CA LEU A 30 7.64 11.71 -4.35
C LEU A 30 8.47 12.03 -3.10
N ASP A 31 9.50 12.86 -3.26
CA ASP A 31 10.38 13.28 -2.18
C ASP A 31 9.91 14.61 -1.59
N LEU A 32 9.33 14.56 -0.40
CA LEU A 32 8.78 15.75 0.27
C LEU A 32 9.86 16.70 0.80
N SER A 33 11.15 16.34 0.75
CA SER A 33 12.24 17.29 1.01
C SER A 33 12.29 18.44 -0.01
N ASP A 34 11.64 18.30 -1.18
CA ASP A 34 11.51 19.37 -2.18
C ASP A 34 10.43 20.40 -1.80
N PHE A 35 9.54 20.09 -0.84
CA PHE A 35 8.30 20.86 -0.61
C PHE A 35 8.53 22.35 -0.34
N ASP A 36 9.49 22.69 0.52
CA ASP A 36 9.80 24.09 0.87
C ASP A 36 10.80 24.76 -0.09
N ARG A 37 11.37 24.00 -1.04
CA ARG A 37 12.23 24.58 -2.07
C ARG A 37 11.40 25.43 -3.02
N ARG A 38 12.03 26.45 -3.61
CA ARG A 38 11.36 27.32 -4.58
C ARG A 38 10.78 26.49 -5.75
N GLY A 39 9.48 26.61 -5.97
CA GLY A 39 8.77 25.86 -7.01
C GLY A 39 8.51 24.38 -6.67
N GLY A 40 8.90 23.91 -5.49
CA GLY A 40 8.80 22.50 -5.09
C GLY A 40 7.37 21.99 -5.00
N LYS A 41 6.48 22.79 -4.39
CA LYS A 41 5.03 22.49 -4.33
C LYS A 41 4.43 22.25 -5.71
N GLN A 42 4.79 23.08 -6.70
CA GLN A 42 4.30 22.94 -8.08
C GLN A 42 4.85 21.67 -8.75
N ARG A 43 6.13 21.36 -8.55
CA ARG A 43 6.74 20.12 -9.07
C ARG A 43 6.11 18.88 -8.45
N LEU A 44 6.01 18.84 -7.12
CA LEU A 44 5.40 17.73 -6.38
C LEU A 44 3.93 17.54 -6.78
N ALA A 45 3.17 18.63 -6.94
CA ALA A 45 1.78 18.54 -7.40
C ALA A 45 1.68 17.98 -8.83
N ALA A 46 2.57 18.39 -9.74
CA ALA A 46 2.60 17.85 -11.11
C ALA A 46 2.97 16.36 -11.13
N GLN A 47 3.96 15.95 -10.32
CA GLN A 47 4.35 14.54 -10.16
C GLN A 47 3.20 13.70 -9.57
N LEU A 48 2.54 14.22 -8.54
CA LEU A 48 1.40 13.56 -7.90
C LEU A 48 0.26 13.36 -8.90
N HIS A 49 -0.08 14.40 -9.66
CA HIS A 49 -1.11 14.34 -10.69
C HIS A 49 -0.79 13.26 -11.74
N ASP A 50 0.44 13.22 -12.24
CA ASP A 50 0.86 12.24 -13.24
C ASP A 50 0.81 10.80 -12.71
N ALA A 51 1.31 10.58 -11.49
CA ALA A 51 1.34 9.26 -10.86
C ALA A 51 -0.07 8.70 -10.63
N ILE A 52 -1.00 9.53 -10.14
CA ILE A 52 -2.41 9.14 -9.93
C ILE A 52 -3.09 8.82 -11.26
N GLN A 53 -2.89 9.63 -12.31
CA GLN A 53 -3.58 9.45 -13.59
C GLN A 53 -3.09 8.24 -14.38
N LYS A 54 -1.79 7.90 -14.28
CA LYS A 54 -1.20 6.81 -15.08
C LYS A 54 -1.21 5.46 -14.36
N ILE A 55 -0.90 5.47 -13.06
CA ILE A 55 -0.60 4.24 -12.32
C ILE A 55 -1.61 4.02 -11.19
N GLY A 56 -2.12 5.10 -10.59
CA GLY A 56 -3.04 5.05 -9.45
C GLY A 56 -2.36 4.83 -8.09
N PHE A 57 -1.05 4.59 -8.08
CA PHE A 57 -0.24 4.38 -6.87
C PHE A 57 1.09 5.15 -6.95
N PHE A 58 1.62 5.53 -5.79
CA PHE A 58 2.91 6.20 -5.63
C PHE A 58 3.43 6.00 -4.20
N TYR A 59 4.72 6.25 -4.00
CA TYR A 59 5.35 6.29 -2.68
C TYR A 59 5.63 7.73 -2.25
N LEU A 60 5.69 7.96 -0.94
CA LEU A 60 6.23 9.18 -0.35
C LEU A 60 7.52 8.85 0.40
N VAL A 61 8.53 9.70 0.24
CA VAL A 61 9.77 9.64 1.04
C VAL A 61 10.02 11.00 1.69
N ASN A 62 10.81 11.00 2.76
CA ASN A 62 11.13 12.20 3.55
C ASN A 62 9.87 12.97 4.00
N PHE A 63 8.82 12.24 4.39
CA PHE A 63 7.50 12.80 4.74
C PHE A 63 7.38 13.30 6.19
N GLY A 64 8.51 13.47 6.87
CA GLY A 64 8.57 14.08 8.19
C GLY A 64 8.36 13.15 9.38
N LEU A 65 8.21 11.83 9.16
CA LEU A 65 8.23 10.83 10.23
C LEU A 65 9.56 10.07 10.21
N SER A 66 10.11 9.83 11.39
CA SER A 66 11.25 8.96 11.59
C SER A 66 10.86 7.48 11.49
N GLN A 67 11.84 6.62 11.23
CA GLN A 67 11.60 5.18 11.20
C GLN A 67 11.15 4.64 12.57
N GLU A 68 11.62 5.25 13.66
CA GLU A 68 11.21 4.89 15.03
C GLU A 68 9.72 5.15 15.25
N GLU A 69 9.23 6.34 14.88
CA GLU A 69 7.79 6.68 14.99
C GLU A 69 6.91 5.71 14.17
N VAL A 70 7.37 5.33 12.96
CA VAL A 70 6.68 4.33 12.14
C VAL A 70 6.66 2.97 12.85
N ASN A 71 7.81 2.52 13.36
CA ASN A 71 7.94 1.24 14.03
C ASN A 71 7.08 1.15 15.29
N ASP A 72 6.95 2.24 16.05
CA ASP A 72 6.11 2.30 17.24
C ASP A 72 4.64 2.07 16.91
N GLN A 73 4.14 2.65 15.81
CA GLN A 73 2.77 2.39 15.35
C GLN A 73 2.55 0.93 14.96
N PHE A 74 3.51 0.32 14.25
CA PHE A 74 3.46 -1.11 13.91
C PHE A 74 3.52 -1.99 15.16
N SER A 75 4.32 -1.62 16.15
CA SER A 75 4.43 -2.34 17.43
C SER A 75 3.12 -2.29 18.22
N LEU A 76 2.45 -1.14 18.25
CA LEU A 76 1.14 -1.01 18.88
C LEU A 76 0.09 -1.87 18.17
N ALA A 77 0.03 -1.82 16.84
CA ALA A 77 -0.88 -2.65 16.06
C ALA A 77 -0.62 -4.14 16.31
N ALA A 78 0.65 -4.56 16.32
CA ALA A 78 1.03 -5.95 16.59
C ALA A 78 0.54 -6.42 17.97
N GLN A 79 0.60 -5.57 18.99
CA GLN A 79 0.07 -5.89 20.33
C GLN A 79 -1.45 -6.06 20.33
N ILE A 80 -2.19 -5.20 19.61
CA ILE A 80 -3.66 -5.32 19.46
C ILE A 80 -4.01 -6.65 18.79
N PHE A 81 -3.28 -7.05 17.74
CA PHE A 81 -3.53 -8.32 17.05
C PHE A 81 -3.21 -9.56 17.91
N GLN A 82 -2.51 -9.42 19.03
CA GLN A 82 -2.23 -10.50 19.99
C GLN A 82 -3.33 -10.69 21.05
N LEU A 83 -4.27 -9.76 21.18
CA LEU A 83 -5.39 -9.88 22.12
C LEU A 83 -6.35 -11.02 21.71
N SER A 84 -7.25 -11.43 22.61
CA SER A 84 -8.32 -12.36 22.24
C SER A 84 -9.32 -11.69 21.28
N GLU A 85 -10.06 -12.48 20.49
CA GLU A 85 -11.04 -11.91 19.54
C GLU A 85 -12.13 -11.05 20.20
N GLN A 86 -12.44 -11.30 21.48
CA GLN A 86 -13.43 -10.52 22.22
C GLN A 86 -12.90 -9.16 22.66
N GLU A 87 -11.58 -9.02 22.72
CA GLU A 87 -10.87 -7.80 23.17
C GLU A 87 -10.32 -6.97 22.01
N LYS A 88 -10.32 -7.52 20.78
CA LYS A 88 -10.04 -6.80 19.53
C LYS A 88 -11.25 -5.98 19.11
#